data_AF-A0A7G7XAB0-F1
#
_entry.id   AF-A0A7G7XAB0-F1
#
_cell.length_a   1.000
_cell.length_b   1.000
_cell.length_c   1.000
_cell.angle_alpha   90.00
_cell.angle_beta   90.00
_cell.angle_gamma   90.00
#
_symmetry.space_group_name_H-M   'P 1'
#
loop_
_entity.id
_entity.type
_entity.pdbx_description
1 polymer ?
#
loop_
_entity_poly.entity_id
_entity_poly.type
_entity_poly.pdbx_seq_one_letter_code
_entity_poly.pdbx_strand_id
1 'polypeptide(L)'
;MDADDRYITNWETLKRVVKNYKKGINNKKNIKYAKEAEARGKAAFLKGEYAKADYRGYGDAIAWIPRPEYYFIVGDLNMRSKLSLHTDSPYSTPQYKACWDKYLFALDVEKSVGSLFETGFSLTAELDLSATKNSKIYQQALTNAACFARLTSKYSEGVGPQCVPVEEVKSCLGTPLLFLYH
;
A
#
# COMPACT_ATOMS: atom_id res chain seq x y z
N MET A 1 12.05 29.94 17.06
CA MET A 1 11.22 28.79 16.66
C MET A 1 12.18 27.77 16.11
N ASP A 2 12.74 26.94 16.98
CA ASP A 2 13.65 25.88 16.57
C ASP A 2 12.80 24.69 16.15
N ALA A 3 12.35 24.72 14.89
CA ALA A 3 11.94 23.50 14.22
C ALA A 3 13.23 22.71 13.98
N ASP A 4 13.46 21.77 14.88
CA ASP A 4 14.53 20.80 14.83
C ASP A 4 14.37 19.99 13.53
N ASP A 5 15.07 20.43 12.47
CA ASP A 5 15.16 19.81 11.13
C ASP A 5 15.95 18.47 11.20
N ARG A 6 15.65 17.65 12.20
CA ARG A 6 16.21 16.31 12.30
C ARG A 6 15.61 15.45 11.20
N TYR A 7 16.47 15.06 10.27
CA TYR A 7 16.17 14.05 9.25
C TYR A 7 15.76 12.75 9.95
N ILE A 8 14.45 12.47 9.99
CA ILE A 8 13.92 11.24 10.58
C ILE A 8 14.28 10.08 9.65
N THR A 9 15.10 9.16 10.15
CA THR A 9 15.49 7.97 9.38
C THR A 9 14.35 6.95 9.29
N ASN A 10 14.41 6.06 8.29
CA ASN A 10 13.47 4.93 8.17
C ASN A 10 13.45 4.07 9.45
N TRP A 11 14.62 3.91 10.08
CA TRP A 11 14.77 3.19 11.34
C TRP A 11 14.02 3.83 12.51
N GLU A 12 14.10 5.16 12.66
CA GLU A 12 13.37 5.88 13.71
C GLU A 12 11.86 5.83 13.47
N THR A 13 11.44 5.89 12.21
CA THR A 13 10.04 5.70 11.83
C THR A 13 9.56 4.30 12.22
N LEU A 14 10.32 3.25 11.88
CA LEU A 14 9.99 1.87 12.23
C LEU A 14 9.90 1.67 13.75
N LYS A 15 10.84 2.21 14.54
CA LYS A 15 10.79 2.16 16.00
C LYS A 15 9.51 2.79 16.56
N ARG A 16 9.08 3.93 16.01
CA ARG A 16 7.83 4.58 16.41
C ARG A 16 6.62 3.72 16.06
N VAL A 17 6.60 3.11 14.88
CA VAL A 17 5.53 2.19 14.45
C VAL A 17 5.45 0.97 15.37
N VAL A 18 6.58 0.33 15.67
CA VAL A 18 6.67 -0.81 16.62
C VAL A 18 6.15 -0.43 18.01
N LYS A 19 6.53 0.75 18.52
CA LYS A 19 6.04 1.26 19.81
C LYS A 19 4.51 1.45 19.80
N ASN A 20 3.97 2.04 18.73
CA ASN A 20 2.54 2.26 18.57
C ASN A 20 1.76 0.95 18.43
N TYR A 21 2.30 -0.03 17.70
CA TYR A 21 1.73 -1.37 17.62
C TYR A 21 1.59 -1.98 19.02
N LYS A 22 2.70 -2.06 19.78
CA LYS A 22 2.71 -2.67 21.12
C LYS A 22 1.74 -1.98 22.09
N LYS A 23 1.62 -0.65 22.00
CA LYS A 23 0.66 0.13 22.80
C LYS A 23 -0.80 -0.13 22.40
N GLY A 24 -1.08 -0.24 21.11
CA GLY A 24 -2.43 -0.30 20.57
C GLY A 24 -3.04 -1.69 20.52
N ILE A 25 -2.23 -2.73 20.31
CA ILE A 25 -2.72 -4.08 19.94
C ILE A 25 -3.61 -4.74 21.01
N ASN A 26 -3.40 -4.42 22.28
CA ASN A 26 -4.19 -4.93 23.41
C ASN A 26 -5.16 -3.89 24.00
N ASN A 27 -5.21 -2.68 23.43
CA ASN A 27 -6.08 -1.62 23.93
C ASN A 27 -7.50 -1.77 23.33
N LYS A 28 -8.50 -2.05 24.16
CA LYS A 28 -9.90 -2.26 23.73
C LYS A 28 -10.46 -1.11 22.91
N LYS A 29 -10.13 0.15 23.25
CA LYS A 29 -10.60 1.34 22.53
C LYS A 29 -9.96 1.42 21.14
N ASN A 30 -8.66 1.17 21.03
CA ASN A 30 -7.96 1.14 19.74
C ASN A 30 -8.48 -0.01 18.86
N ILE A 31 -8.71 -1.20 19.43
CA ILE A 31 -9.26 -2.35 18.71
C ILE A 31 -10.64 -2.00 18.14
N LYS A 32 -11.51 -1.39 18.94
CA LYS A 32 -12.84 -0.96 18.49
C LYS A 32 -12.74 0.02 17.32
N TYR A 33 -11.96 1.08 17.46
CA TYR A 33 -11.87 2.10 16.41
C TYR A 33 -11.14 1.63 15.16
N ALA A 34 -10.12 0.76 15.29
CA ALA A 34 -9.48 0.14 14.13
C ALA A 34 -10.50 -0.69 13.33
N LYS A 35 -11.35 -1.47 14.00
CA LYS A 35 -12.42 -2.24 13.33
C LYS A 35 -13.47 -1.35 12.67
N GLU A 36 -13.87 -0.26 13.32
CA GLU A 36 -14.80 0.70 12.72
C GLU A 36 -14.21 1.39 11.49
N ALA A 37 -12.92 1.74 11.54
CA ALA A 37 -12.19 2.33 10.43
C ALA A 37 -12.03 1.33 9.26
N GLU A 38 -11.68 0.09 9.56
CA GLU A 38 -11.64 -1.03 8.60
C GLU A 38 -12.99 -1.23 7.89
N ALA A 39 -14.10 -1.23 8.64
CA ALA A 39 -15.43 -1.37 8.07
C ALA A 39 -15.78 -0.19 7.12
N ARG A 40 -15.44 1.04 7.51
CA ARG A 40 -15.57 2.21 6.61
C ARG A 40 -14.71 2.06 5.36
N GLY A 41 -13.47 1.61 5.52
CA GLY A 41 -12.52 1.38 4.44
C GLY A 41 -13.04 0.37 3.43
N LYS A 42 -13.51 -0.78 3.90
CA LYS A 42 -14.13 -1.82 3.07
C LYS A 42 -15.38 -1.33 2.35
N ALA A 43 -16.26 -0.60 3.04
CA ALA A 43 -17.46 -0.03 2.42
C ALA A 43 -17.13 1.02 1.33
N ALA A 44 -16.11 1.85 1.55
CA ALA A 44 -15.64 2.81 0.55
C ALA A 44 -15.02 2.10 -0.66
N PHE A 45 -14.20 1.06 -0.42
CA PHE A 45 -13.60 0.26 -1.51
C PHE A 45 -14.66 -0.36 -2.41
N LEU A 46 -15.70 -0.96 -1.84
CA LEU A 46 -16.80 -1.59 -2.60
C LEU A 46 -17.60 -0.59 -3.45
N LYS A 47 -17.49 0.71 -3.16
CA LYS A 47 -18.08 1.80 -3.95
C LYS A 47 -17.13 2.40 -4.98
N GLY A 48 -15.90 1.86 -5.11
CA GLY A 48 -14.84 2.45 -5.94
C GLY A 48 -14.22 3.72 -5.34
N GLU A 49 -14.51 4.05 -4.09
CA GLU A 49 -14.01 5.26 -3.41
C GLU A 49 -12.59 5.02 -2.83
N TYR A 50 -11.61 4.67 -3.66
CA TYR A 50 -10.27 4.22 -3.21
C TYR A 50 -9.55 5.18 -2.28
N ALA A 51 -9.53 6.49 -2.59
CA ALA A 51 -8.89 7.50 -1.74
C ALA A 51 -9.53 7.61 -0.35
N LYS A 52 -10.84 7.36 -0.25
CA LYS A 52 -11.55 7.34 1.03
C LYS A 52 -11.32 6.03 1.77
N ALA A 53 -11.23 4.91 1.04
CA ALA A 53 -10.88 3.61 1.60
C ALA A 53 -9.48 3.62 2.23
N ASP A 54 -8.55 4.32 1.60
CA ASP A 54 -7.23 4.62 2.14
C ASP A 54 -7.36 5.57 3.35
N TYR A 55 -7.54 6.87 3.14
CA TYR A 55 -7.33 7.88 4.18
C TYR A 55 -8.32 7.77 5.36
N ARG A 56 -9.61 7.55 5.09
CA ARG A 56 -10.68 7.50 6.11
C ARG A 56 -11.06 6.07 6.54
N GLY A 57 -10.29 5.10 6.07
CA GLY A 57 -10.50 3.67 6.32
C GLY A 57 -9.25 3.04 6.91
N TYR A 58 -8.40 2.47 6.06
CA TYR A 58 -7.23 1.74 6.53
C TYR A 58 -6.10 2.65 7.07
N GLY A 59 -5.99 3.89 6.59
CA GLY A 59 -5.12 4.91 7.16
C GLY A 59 -5.52 5.29 8.59
N ASP A 60 -6.81 5.54 8.83
CA ASP A 60 -7.37 5.69 10.18
C ASP A 60 -7.11 4.43 11.05
N ALA A 61 -7.27 3.23 10.47
CA ALA A 61 -7.02 1.98 11.20
C ALA A 61 -5.56 1.86 11.65
N ILE A 62 -4.60 2.26 10.80
CA ILE A 62 -3.16 2.32 11.13
C ILE A 62 -2.91 3.28 12.30
N ALA A 63 -3.58 4.43 12.33
CA ALA A 63 -3.42 5.41 13.42
C ALA A 63 -3.83 4.83 14.79
N TRP A 64 -4.80 3.91 14.82
CA TRP A 64 -5.21 3.21 16.04
C TRP A 64 -4.33 2.01 16.38
N ILE A 65 -4.09 1.15 15.38
CA ILE A 65 -3.26 -0.05 15.48
C ILE A 65 -2.55 -0.23 14.14
N PRO A 66 -1.24 0.06 14.04
CA PRO A 66 -0.50 -0.07 12.80
C PRO A 66 -0.20 -1.55 12.51
N ARG A 67 -1.22 -2.33 12.11
CA ARG A 67 -1.05 -3.74 11.73
C ARG A 67 -0.30 -3.84 10.41
N PRO A 68 0.62 -4.82 10.23
CA PRO A 68 1.29 -5.03 8.94
C PRO A 68 0.32 -5.13 7.75
N GLU A 69 -0.80 -5.82 7.95
CA GLU A 69 -1.82 -6.04 6.93
C GLU A 69 -2.44 -4.74 6.42
N TYR A 70 -2.61 -3.75 7.29
CA TYR A 70 -3.15 -2.45 6.89
C TYR A 70 -2.19 -1.68 5.98
N TYR A 71 -0.88 -1.81 6.17
CA TYR A 71 0.09 -1.20 5.27
C TYR A 71 0.04 -1.83 3.87
N PHE A 72 -0.08 -3.16 3.79
CA PHE A 72 -0.26 -3.84 2.49
C PHE A 72 -1.55 -3.38 1.80
N ILE A 73 -2.64 -3.26 2.55
CA ILE A 73 -3.93 -2.79 2.00
C ILE A 73 -3.82 -1.35 1.51
N VAL A 74 -3.22 -0.43 2.28
CA VAL A 74 -3.07 0.97 1.85
C VAL A 74 -2.19 1.09 0.62
N GLY A 75 -1.11 0.31 0.52
CA GLY A 75 -0.27 0.28 -0.69
C GLY A 75 -1.03 -0.24 -1.92
N ASP A 76 -1.82 -1.31 -1.77
CA ASP A 76 -2.69 -1.82 -2.84
C ASP A 76 -3.76 -0.80 -3.25
N LEU A 77 -4.40 -0.12 -2.28
CA LEU A 77 -5.38 0.94 -2.53
C LEU A 77 -4.77 2.12 -3.29
N ASN A 78 -3.55 2.51 -2.96
CA ASN A 78 -2.84 3.59 -3.66
C ASN A 78 -2.58 3.24 -5.12
N MET A 79 -2.04 2.05 -5.40
CA MET A 79 -1.82 1.60 -6.76
C MET A 79 -3.14 1.48 -7.55
N ARG A 80 -4.22 0.96 -6.93
CA ARG A 80 -5.54 0.88 -7.57
C ARG A 80 -6.16 2.24 -7.84
N SER A 81 -6.01 3.18 -6.91
CA SER A 81 -6.47 4.56 -7.07
C SER A 81 -5.78 5.23 -8.26
N LYS A 82 -4.44 5.11 -8.34
CA LYS A 82 -3.64 5.63 -9.45
C LYS A 82 -4.01 4.99 -10.78
N LEU A 83 -4.19 3.67 -10.79
CA LEU A 83 -4.64 2.94 -11.96
C LEU A 83 -6.02 3.43 -12.43
N SER A 84 -6.99 3.56 -11.53
CA SER A 84 -8.35 4.02 -11.86
C SER A 84 -8.35 5.46 -12.40
N LEU A 85 -7.58 6.37 -11.79
CA LEU A 85 -7.40 7.73 -12.31
C LEU A 85 -6.85 7.72 -13.74
N HIS A 86 -5.99 6.76 -14.03
CA HIS A 86 -5.34 6.61 -15.32
C HIS A 86 -6.28 5.99 -16.37
N THR A 87 -7.01 4.93 -16.04
CA THR A 87 -7.83 4.16 -16.98
C THR A 87 -9.25 4.68 -17.15
N ASP A 88 -9.83 5.27 -16.12
CA ASP A 88 -11.28 5.52 -16.04
C ASP A 88 -11.64 6.98 -16.38
N SER A 89 -10.65 7.86 -16.54
CA SER A 89 -10.86 9.26 -16.92
C SER A 89 -11.61 9.37 -18.26
N PRO A 90 -12.77 10.06 -18.33
CA PRO A 90 -13.52 10.22 -19.57
C PRO A 90 -12.81 11.16 -20.56
N TYR A 91 -11.82 11.93 -20.09
CA TYR A 91 -11.10 12.92 -20.89
C TYR A 91 -9.75 12.40 -21.43
N SER A 92 -9.34 11.20 -21.04
CA SER A 92 -8.06 10.61 -21.45
C SER A 92 -8.17 9.87 -22.78
N THR A 93 -7.15 10.00 -23.63
CA THR A 93 -7.07 9.26 -24.91
C THR A 93 -6.92 7.75 -24.67
N PRO A 94 -7.32 6.89 -25.62
CA PRO A 94 -7.10 5.44 -25.52
C PRO A 94 -5.63 5.08 -25.31
N GLN A 95 -4.72 5.81 -25.96
CA GLN A 95 -3.27 5.63 -25.81
C GLN A 95 -2.83 5.93 -24.39
N TYR A 96 -3.32 7.02 -23.79
CA TYR A 96 -3.04 7.34 -22.40
C TYR A 96 -3.57 6.22 -21.48
N LYS A 97 -4.83 5.80 -21.63
CA LYS A 97 -5.45 4.76 -20.78
C LYS A 97 -4.77 3.39 -20.85
N ALA A 98 -4.04 3.09 -21.92
CA ALA A 98 -3.28 1.85 -22.07
C ALA A 98 -1.88 1.94 -21.46
N CYS A 99 -1.42 3.15 -21.12
CA CYS A 99 -0.01 3.46 -21.01
C CYS A 99 0.34 4.27 -19.75
N TRP A 100 0.83 3.58 -18.73
CA TRP A 100 1.34 4.26 -17.55
C TRP A 100 2.76 4.72 -17.81
N ASP A 101 3.01 6.04 -17.75
CA ASP A 101 4.36 6.60 -17.89
C ASP A 101 5.33 5.92 -16.91
N LYS A 102 6.48 5.48 -17.42
CA LYS A 102 7.40 4.63 -16.64
C LYS A 102 8.00 5.33 -15.41
N TYR A 103 8.21 6.64 -15.45
CA TYR A 103 8.78 7.37 -14.31
C TYR A 103 7.72 7.63 -13.25
N LEU A 104 6.51 8.00 -13.66
CA LEU A 104 5.37 8.11 -12.75
C LEU A 104 5.05 6.75 -12.12
N PHE A 105 5.04 5.69 -12.91
CA PHE A 105 4.85 4.32 -12.43
C PHE A 105 5.90 3.95 -11.38
N ALA A 106 7.19 4.19 -11.65
CA ALA A 106 8.26 3.92 -10.69
C ALA A 106 8.08 4.71 -9.38
N LEU A 107 7.69 5.99 -9.45
CA LEU A 107 7.40 6.81 -8.27
C LEU A 107 6.18 6.30 -7.49
N ASP A 108 5.13 5.85 -8.17
CA ASP A 108 3.93 5.30 -7.53
C ASP A 108 4.22 3.93 -6.89
N VAL A 109 5.05 3.09 -7.52
CA VAL A 109 5.56 1.82 -6.94
C VAL A 109 6.43 2.10 -5.72
N GLU A 110 7.33 3.08 -5.77
CA GLU A 110 8.19 3.40 -4.63
C GLU A 110 7.36 3.86 -3.42
N LYS A 111 6.35 4.70 -3.63
CA LYS A 111 5.44 5.13 -2.55
C LYS A 111 4.58 3.98 -2.02
N SER A 112 4.05 3.15 -2.90
CA SER A 112 3.04 2.15 -2.54
C SER A 112 3.62 0.82 -2.06
N VAL A 113 4.72 0.40 -2.68
CA VAL A 113 5.42 -0.86 -2.37
C VAL A 113 6.67 -0.56 -1.54
N GLY A 114 7.55 0.31 -2.05
CA GLY A 114 8.81 0.66 -1.37
C GLY A 114 8.57 1.22 0.03
N SER A 115 7.61 2.13 0.22
CA SER A 115 7.36 2.66 1.56
C SER A 115 6.41 1.79 2.40
N LEU A 116 5.21 1.49 1.88
CA LEU A 116 4.15 0.87 2.69
C LEU A 116 4.36 -0.64 2.86
N PHE A 117 4.65 -1.38 1.78
CA PHE A 117 4.87 -2.82 1.91
C PHE A 117 6.12 -3.10 2.72
N GLU A 118 7.21 -2.37 2.50
CA GLU A 118 8.43 -2.50 3.31
C GLU A 118 8.15 -2.24 4.79
N THR A 119 7.33 -1.24 5.12
CA THR A 119 6.91 -1.00 6.52
C THR A 119 6.15 -2.21 7.08
N GLY A 120 5.23 -2.80 6.32
CA GLY A 120 4.49 -4.00 6.73
C GLY A 120 5.42 -5.22 6.92
N PHE A 121 6.35 -5.45 5.99
CA PHE A 121 7.33 -6.54 6.08
C PHE A 121 8.28 -6.34 7.27
N SER A 122 8.83 -5.14 7.41
CA SER A 122 9.74 -4.78 8.52
C SER A 122 9.05 -4.93 9.86
N LEU A 123 7.81 -4.45 9.99
CA LEU A 123 7.05 -4.60 11.22
C LEU A 123 6.76 -6.07 11.56
N THR A 124 6.45 -6.89 10.56
CA THR A 124 6.25 -8.34 10.74
C THR A 124 7.52 -9.01 11.25
N ALA A 125 8.68 -8.66 10.69
CA ALA A 125 9.97 -9.20 11.08
C ALA A 125 10.40 -8.74 12.49
N GLU A 126 10.33 -7.43 12.77
CA GLU A 126 10.73 -6.83 14.07
C GLU A 126 9.89 -7.33 15.26
N LEU A 127 8.64 -7.73 15.01
CA LEU A 127 7.72 -8.22 16.04
C LEU A 127 7.58 -9.75 16.05
N ASP A 128 8.29 -10.46 15.17
CA ASP A 128 8.21 -11.92 14.99
C ASP A 128 6.76 -12.44 14.85
N LEU A 129 5.97 -11.78 13.99
CA LEU A 129 4.55 -12.08 13.80
C LEU A 129 4.36 -13.28 12.85
N SER A 130 4.62 -14.48 13.36
CA SER A 130 4.53 -15.74 12.59
C SER A 130 3.15 -15.95 11.95
N ALA A 131 2.06 -15.63 12.65
CA ALA A 131 0.70 -15.71 12.12
C ALA A 131 0.49 -14.80 10.89
N THR A 132 0.99 -13.56 10.95
CA THR A 132 0.96 -12.63 9.81
C THR A 132 1.83 -13.15 8.67
N LYS A 133 3.05 -13.63 8.95
CA LYS A 133 3.96 -14.19 7.93
C LYS A 133 3.33 -15.35 7.15
N ASN A 134 2.51 -16.16 7.82
CA ASN A 134 1.81 -17.31 7.22
C ASN A 134 0.43 -16.95 6.63
N SER A 135 -0.01 -15.69 6.74
CA SER A 135 -1.30 -15.25 6.20
C SER A 135 -1.28 -15.15 4.67
N LYS A 136 -2.46 -15.32 4.05
CA LYS A 136 -2.63 -15.18 2.59
C LYS A 136 -2.26 -13.79 2.10
N ILE A 137 -2.68 -12.75 2.85
CA ILE A 137 -2.38 -11.36 2.49
C ILE A 137 -0.87 -11.09 2.46
N TYR A 138 -0.10 -11.61 3.42
CA TYR A 138 1.36 -11.41 3.45
C TYR A 138 2.05 -12.07 2.25
N GLN A 139 1.66 -13.31 1.93
CA GLN A 139 2.21 -14.04 0.78
C GLN A 139 1.84 -13.38 -0.55
N GLN A 140 0.60 -12.87 -0.67
CA GLN A 140 0.20 -12.11 -1.85
C GLN A 140 0.92 -10.76 -1.92
N ALA A 141 1.15 -10.07 -0.80
CA ALA A 141 1.91 -8.82 -0.76
C ALA A 141 3.35 -9.03 -1.25
N LEU A 142 4.01 -10.14 -0.87
CA LEU A 142 5.33 -10.51 -1.39
C LEU A 142 5.30 -10.74 -2.91
N THR A 143 4.29 -11.46 -3.39
CA THR A 143 4.11 -11.73 -4.82
C THR A 143 3.90 -10.44 -5.60
N ASN A 144 3.04 -9.56 -5.11
CA ASN A 144 2.77 -8.26 -5.72
C ASN A 144 4.04 -7.39 -5.73
N ALA A 145 4.78 -7.32 -4.60
CA ALA A 145 6.03 -6.57 -4.51
C ALA A 145 7.09 -7.07 -5.51
N ALA A 146 7.28 -8.38 -5.61
CA ALA A 146 8.21 -8.97 -6.57
C ALA A 146 7.79 -8.71 -8.02
N CYS A 147 6.48 -8.76 -8.32
CA CYS A 147 5.96 -8.44 -9.64
C CYS A 147 6.23 -6.98 -10.00
N PHE A 148 5.92 -6.03 -9.10
CA PHE A 148 6.18 -4.62 -9.31
C PHE A 148 7.68 -4.31 -9.44
N ALA A 149 8.54 -4.92 -8.62
CA ALA A 149 9.99 -4.75 -8.76
C ALA A 149 10.49 -5.20 -10.14
N ARG A 150 10.02 -6.37 -10.62
CA ARG A 150 10.34 -6.86 -11.97
C ARG A 150 9.82 -5.91 -13.05
N LEU A 151 8.61 -5.38 -12.89
CA LEU A 151 8.00 -4.48 -13.85
C LEU A 151 8.74 -3.14 -13.90
N THR A 152 9.07 -2.56 -12.75
CA THR A 152 9.87 -1.34 -12.65
C THR A 152 11.25 -1.54 -13.26
N SER A 153 11.96 -2.63 -12.93
CA SER A 153 13.28 -2.94 -13.51
C SER A 153 13.20 -3.07 -15.04
N LYS A 154 12.26 -3.86 -15.56
CA LYS A 154 12.04 -4.08 -17.01
C LYS A 154 11.89 -2.76 -17.79
N TYR A 155 11.23 -1.76 -17.21
CA TYR A 155 10.97 -0.48 -17.90
C TYR A 155 11.94 0.64 -17.51
N SER A 156 12.71 0.49 -16.42
CA SER A 156 13.73 1.46 -15.99
C SER A 156 15.04 1.41 -16.80
N GLU A 157 15.33 0.29 -17.46
CA GLU A 157 16.60 0.09 -18.17
C GLU A 157 16.61 0.69 -19.59
N GLY A 158 17.55 1.61 -19.85
CA GLY A 158 17.92 2.08 -21.19
C GLY A 158 16.91 2.98 -21.93
N VAL A 159 16.98 2.96 -23.27
CA VAL A 159 16.05 3.62 -24.22
C VAL A 159 14.76 2.81 -24.40
N GLY A 160 14.38 2.03 -23.38
CA GLY A 160 13.20 1.17 -23.40
C GLY A 160 11.89 1.95 -23.51
N PRO A 161 10.77 1.24 -23.75
CA PRO A 161 9.45 1.86 -23.89
C PRO A 161 9.17 2.82 -22.74
N GLN A 162 8.68 4.04 -23.05
CA GLN A 162 8.30 5.05 -22.04
C GLN A 162 7.05 4.64 -21.23
N CYS A 163 6.57 3.43 -21.48
CA CYS A 163 5.21 3.01 -21.23
C CYS A 163 5.20 1.65 -20.55
N VAL A 164 4.62 1.60 -19.36
CA VAL A 164 4.28 0.34 -18.69
C VAL A 164 2.84 -0.01 -19.09
N PRO A 165 2.61 -1.15 -19.76
CA PRO A 165 1.27 -1.54 -20.17
C PRO A 165 0.36 -1.73 -18.96
N VAL A 166 -0.81 -1.10 -18.99
CA VAL A 166 -1.80 -1.16 -17.90
C VAL A 166 -2.22 -2.60 -17.57
N GLU A 167 -2.26 -3.49 -18.54
CA GLU A 167 -2.61 -4.90 -18.30
C GLU A 167 -1.52 -5.65 -17.51
N GLU A 168 -0.24 -5.32 -17.70
CA GLU A 168 0.84 -5.87 -16.86
C GLU A 168 0.70 -5.36 -15.41
N VAL A 169 0.34 -4.08 -15.23
CA VAL A 169 0.09 -3.51 -13.90
C VAL A 169 -1.10 -4.16 -13.21
N LYS A 170 -2.23 -4.35 -13.93
CA LYS A 170 -3.41 -5.08 -13.42
C LYS A 170 -3.06 -6.52 -13.03
N SER A 171 -2.23 -7.19 -13.82
CA SER A 171 -1.76 -8.54 -13.50
C SER A 171 -0.94 -8.58 -12.21
N CYS A 172 -0.07 -7.59 -11.97
CA CYS A 172 0.69 -7.51 -10.70
C CYS A 172 -0.19 -7.16 -9.50
N LEU A 173 -1.25 -6.36 -9.69
CA LEU A 173 -2.21 -6.05 -8.63
C LEU A 173 -3.04 -7.27 -8.22
N GLY A 174 -3.52 -8.03 -9.21
CA GLY A 174 -4.38 -9.19 -8.99
C GLY A 174 -5.58 -8.89 -8.08
N THR A 175 -5.92 -9.85 -7.22
CA THR A 175 -7.00 -9.73 -6.24
C THR A 175 -6.68 -8.63 -5.22
N PRO A 176 -7.64 -7.74 -4.90
CA PRO A 176 -7.48 -6.73 -3.84
C PRO A 176 -7.02 -7.34 -2.52
N LEU A 177 -5.94 -6.80 -1.95
CA LEU A 177 -5.33 -7.38 -0.75
C LEU A 177 -6.29 -7.36 0.45
N LEU A 178 -7.20 -6.39 0.51
CA LEU A 178 -8.22 -6.33 1.57
C LEU A 178 -9.21 -7.50 1.55
N PHE A 179 -9.34 -8.23 0.44
CA PHE A 179 -10.16 -9.44 0.39
C PHE A 179 -9.43 -10.67 0.93
N LEU A 180 -8.10 -10.59 1.09
CA LEU A 180 -7.26 -11.64 1.66
C LEU A 180 -6.96 -11.43 3.14
N TYR A 181 -7.43 -10.31 3.68
CA TYR A 181 -7.31 -9.97 5.09
C TYR A 181 -8.53 -10.52 5.82
N HIS A 182 -8.43 -11.76 6.32
CA HIS A 182 -9.19 -12.41 7.42
C HIS A 182 -8.72 -13.86 7.58
#